data_AF-A0A5N9GUR0-F1
#
_entry.id   AF-A0A5N9GUR0-F1
#
_cell.length_a   1.000
_cell.length_b   1.000
_cell.length_c   1.000
_cell.angle_alpha   90.00
_cell.angle_beta   90.00
_cell.angle_gamma   90.00
#
_symmetry.space_group_name_H-M   'P 1'
#
loop_
_entity.id
_entity.type
_entity.pdbx_description
1 polymer ?
#
loop_
_entity_poly.entity_id
_entity_poly.type
_entity_poly.pdbx_seq_one_letter_code
_entity_poly.pdbx_strand_id
1 'polypeptide(L)'
;MNIMGVGPIELVVVLVIAYLVLGPERMTSTVRSLAKVVRDLKEQTAGLPKTLDELLEPTTDDDKAEEPKAPGVARPRRTRASQTAEDEDEETTPKDPKAEE
;
A
#
# COMPACT_ATOMS: atom_id res chain seq x y z
N MET A 1 2.93 -1.51 -32.14
CA MET A 1 3.14 -0.05 -32.09
C MET A 1 4.44 0.18 -31.33
N ASN A 2 5.48 0.71 -31.97
CA ASN A 2 6.76 0.95 -31.31
C ASN A 2 6.66 2.29 -30.57
N ILE A 3 7.03 2.32 -29.28
CA ILE A 3 7.10 3.57 -28.52
C ILE A 3 8.44 4.20 -28.88
N MET A 4 8.46 5.41 -29.45
CA MET A 4 9.72 6.09 -29.83
C MET A 4 10.62 5.27 -30.77
N GLY A 5 10.04 4.44 -31.65
CA GLY A 5 10.82 3.56 -32.54
C GLY A 5 11.49 2.37 -31.85
N VAL A 6 11.31 2.20 -30.53
CA VAL A 6 11.82 1.09 -29.72
C VAL A 6 10.69 0.09 -29.46
N GLY A 7 10.95 -1.17 -29.78
CA GLY A 7 10.06 -2.29 -29.48
C GLY A 7 10.12 -2.68 -28.01
N PRO A 8 9.08 -3.34 -27.47
CA PRO A 8 9.07 -3.82 -26.08
C PRO A 8 10.28 -4.71 -25.74
N ILE A 9 10.73 -5.55 -26.69
CA ILE A 9 11.89 -6.43 -26.53
C ILE A 9 13.20 -5.65 -26.39
N GLU A 10 13.39 -4.61 -27.21
CA GLU A 10 14.61 -3.79 -27.14
C GLU A 10 14.71 -3.05 -25.81
N LEU A 11 13.58 -2.54 -25.28
CA LEU A 11 13.52 -1.92 -23.96
C LEU A 11 13.94 -2.91 -22.87
N VAL A 12 13.45 -4.15 -22.92
CA VAL A 12 13.84 -5.21 -21.96
C VAL A 12 15.34 -5.50 -22.03
N VAL A 13 15.93 -5.60 -23.23
CA VAL A 13 17.37 -5.82 -23.38
C VAL A 13 18.18 -4.70 -22.74
N VAL A 14 17.82 -3.44 -23.00
CA VAL A 14 18.47 -2.28 -22.37
C VAL A 14 18.31 -2.31 -20.85
N LEU A 15 17.13 -2.67 -20.34
CA LEU A 15 16.87 -2.77 -18.91
C LEU A 15 17.71 -3.87 -18.24
N VAL A 16 17.87 -5.02 -18.89
CA VAL A 16 18.73 -6.11 -18.39
C VAL A 16 20.20 -5.66 -18.36
N ILE A 17 20.69 -5.01 -19.41
CA ILE A 17 22.06 -4.48 -19.44
C ILE A 17 22.25 -3.44 -18.34
N ALA A 18 21.34 -2.49 -18.20
CA ALA A 18 21.38 -1.49 -17.14
C ALA A 18 21.35 -2.13 -15.75
N TYR A 19 20.55 -3.18 -15.55
CA TYR A 19 20.48 -3.93 -14.31
C TYR A 19 21.77 -4.68 -13.99
N LEU A 20 22.44 -5.25 -14.99
CA LEU A 20 23.73 -5.91 -14.81
C LEU A 20 24.84 -4.91 -14.48
N VAL A 21 24.83 -3.73 -15.11
CA VAL A 21 25.81 -2.67 -14.86
C VAL A 21 25.63 -2.04 -13.49
N LEU A 22 24.39 -1.68 -13.13
CA LEU A 22 24.08 -1.01 -11.88
C LEU A 22 23.99 -2.01 -10.70
N GLY A 23 23.46 -3.20 -10.97
CA GLY A 23 23.22 -4.26 -10.00
C GLY A 23 21.84 -4.19 -9.32
N PRO A 24 21.32 -5.34 -8.83
CA PRO A 24 20.06 -5.44 -8.07
C PRO A 24 19.97 -4.47 -6.89
N GLU A 25 21.07 -4.41 -6.13
CA GLU A 25 21.15 -3.72 -4.86
C GLU A 25 21.08 -2.20 -5.05
N ARG A 26 21.74 -1.69 -6.09
CA ARG A 26 21.75 -0.26 -6.41
C ARG A 26 20.44 0.20 -7.04
N MET A 27 19.81 -0.62 -7.89
CA MET A 27 18.49 -0.29 -8.47
C MET A 27 17.44 -0.14 -7.37
N THR A 28 17.34 -1.09 -6.44
CA THR A 28 16.37 -1.03 -5.35
C THR A 28 16.62 0.13 -4.40
N SER A 29 17.89 0.41 -4.07
CA SER A 29 18.28 1.56 -3.25
C SER A 29 17.94 2.91 -3.91
N THR A 30 18.20 3.04 -5.21
CA THR A 30 17.88 4.25 -5.99
C THR A 30 16.37 4.47 -6.06
N VAL A 31 15.60 3.41 -6.33
CA VAL A 31 14.13 3.48 -6.33
C VAL A 31 13.60 3.86 -4.96
N ARG A 32 14.15 3.32 -3.86
CA ARG A 32 13.75 3.68 -2.49
C ARG A 32 13.94 5.17 -2.22
N SER A 33 15.07 5.72 -2.65
CA SER A 33 15.42 7.14 -2.46
C SER A 33 14.53 8.05 -3.32
N LEU A 34 14.36 7.69 -4.59
CA LEU A 34 13.47 8.41 -5.51
C LEU A 34 12.02 8.36 -5.05
N ALA A 35 11.54 7.19 -4.61
CA ALA A 35 10.19 7.02 -4.09
C ALA A 35 9.95 7.86 -2.84
N LYS A 36 10.96 8.04 -1.97
CA LYS A 36 10.87 8.96 -0.83
C LYS A 36 10.69 10.40 -1.30
N VAL A 37 11.48 10.86 -2.27
CA VAL A 37 11.31 12.21 -2.85
C VAL A 37 9.92 12.38 -3.45
N VAL A 38 9.44 11.41 -4.24
CA VAL A 38 8.09 11.44 -4.82
C VAL A 38 7.00 11.40 -3.74
N ARG A 39 7.21 10.65 -2.64
CA ARG A 39 6.30 10.58 -1.49
C ARG A 39 6.17 11.95 -0.81
N ASP A 40 7.30 12.57 -0.53
CA ASP A 40 7.39 13.87 0.12
C ASP A 40 6.77 14.96 -0.77
N LEU A 41 7.03 14.92 -2.08
CA LEU A 41 6.36 15.79 -3.06
C LEU A 41 4.85 15.56 -3.07
N LYS A 42 4.39 14.30 -3.08
CA LYS A 42 2.95 13.99 -3.05
C LYS A 42 2.29 14.51 -1.76
N GLU A 43 2.95 14.42 -0.62
CA GLU A 43 2.41 14.87 0.67
C GLU A 43 2.36 16.40 0.76
N GLN A 44 3.37 17.11 0.22
CA GLN A 44 3.36 18.56 0.10
C GLN A 44 2.31 19.05 -0.91
N THR A 45 2.15 18.34 -2.02
CA THR A 45 1.14 18.63 -3.04
C THR A 45 -0.26 18.19 -2.63
N ALA A 46 -0.44 17.28 -1.67
CA ALA A 46 -1.76 16.77 -1.25
C ALA A 46 -2.67 17.84 -0.60
N GLY A 47 -2.12 18.99 -0.20
CA GLY A 47 -2.90 20.16 0.22
C GLY A 47 -3.48 20.98 -0.95
N LEU A 48 -2.92 20.84 -2.16
CA LEU A 48 -3.34 21.56 -3.36
C LEU A 48 -4.60 20.99 -4.06
N PRO A 49 -4.84 19.67 -4.17
CA PRO A 49 -6.04 19.19 -4.85
C PRO A 49 -7.33 19.58 -4.12
N LYS A 50 -7.32 19.68 -2.78
CA LYS A 50 -8.51 20.15 -2.05
C LYS A 50 -8.86 21.60 -2.37
N THR A 51 -7.85 22.46 -2.53
CA THR A 51 -8.08 23.87 -2.90
C THR A 51 -8.39 24.01 -4.37
N LEU A 52 -7.79 23.20 -5.25
CA LEU A 52 -8.10 23.20 -6.68
C LEU A 52 -9.49 22.63 -7.00
N ASP A 53 -9.93 21.55 -6.32
CA ASP A 53 -11.29 21.03 -6.46
C ASP A 53 -12.32 22.09 -6.00
N GLU A 54 -12.07 22.80 -4.90
CA GLU A 54 -12.95 23.88 -4.40
C GLU A 54 -12.93 25.13 -5.30
N LEU A 55 -11.84 25.39 -6.03
CA LEU A 55 -11.73 26.48 -7.03
C LEU A 55 -12.28 26.09 -8.41
N LEU A 56 -12.34 24.80 -8.72
CA LEU A 56 -12.81 24.24 -10.00
C LEU A 56 -14.23 23.71 -9.92
N GLU A 57 -14.85 23.61 -8.75
CA GLU A 57 -16.29 23.42 -8.62
C GLU A 57 -17.00 24.63 -9.26
N PRO A 58 -17.67 24.47 -10.41
CA PRO A 58 -18.58 25.48 -10.88
C PRO A 58 -19.71 25.57 -9.84
N THR A 59 -20.04 26.78 -9.40
CA THR A 59 -21.31 27.08 -8.72
C THR A 59 -22.44 26.73 -9.68
N THR A 60 -22.84 25.46 -9.71
CA THR A 60 -24.12 25.04 -10.25
C THR A 60 -25.10 25.11 -9.08
N ASP A 61 -25.75 26.27 -8.96
CA ASP A 61 -27.02 26.38 -8.27
C ASP A 61 -28.02 25.45 -8.96
N ASP A 62 -28.18 24.23 -8.46
CA ASP A 62 -29.37 23.42 -8.73
C ASP A 62 -29.83 22.77 -7.43
N ASP A 63 -30.69 23.53 -6.76
CA ASP A 63 -31.55 23.12 -5.67
C ASP A 63 -32.56 22.08 -6.20
N LYS A 64 -32.31 20.79 -5.93
CA LYS A 64 -33.41 19.83 -5.83
C LYS A 64 -33.09 18.69 -4.86
N ALA A 65 -33.78 18.77 -3.73
CA ALA A 65 -33.94 17.75 -2.71
C ALA A 65 -34.28 16.36 -3.28
N GLU A 66 -33.71 15.32 -2.65
CA GLU A 66 -34.47 14.22 -2.03
C GLU A 66 -33.57 13.41 -1.07
N GLU A 67 -34.14 13.05 0.08
CA GLU A 67 -33.51 12.55 1.31
C GLU A 67 -33.19 11.01 1.31
N PRO A 68 -33.16 10.28 2.45
CA PRO A 68 -31.93 9.84 3.13
C PRO A 68 -31.76 8.31 3.14
N LYS A 69 -30.53 7.79 3.20
CA LYS A 69 -30.28 6.39 3.58
C LYS A 69 -29.40 6.33 4.83
N ALA A 70 -30.08 6.12 5.95
CA ALA A 70 -29.53 5.78 7.27
C ALA A 70 -28.82 4.38 7.25
N PRO A 71 -28.39 3.85 8.39
CA PRO A 71 -27.27 4.27 9.23
C PRO A 71 -26.24 3.14 9.40
N GLY A 72 -25.00 3.50 9.73
CA GLY A 72 -24.10 2.71 10.58
C GLY A 72 -23.79 1.26 10.16
N VAL A 73 -22.72 1.06 9.39
CA VAL A 73 -21.88 -0.13 9.56
C VAL A 73 -20.58 0.31 10.22
N ALA A 74 -20.57 0.25 11.54
CA ALA A 74 -19.36 0.34 12.34
C ALA A 74 -18.46 -0.83 11.95
N ARG A 75 -17.40 -0.57 11.17
CA ARG A 75 -16.31 -1.54 11.02
C ARG A 75 -15.52 -1.55 12.33
N PRO A 76 -15.42 -2.69 13.03
CA PRO A 76 -14.67 -2.74 14.28
C PRO A 76 -13.20 -2.51 13.99
N ARG A 77 -12.66 -1.46 14.62
CA ARG A 77 -11.24 -1.17 14.73
C ARG A 77 -10.61 -2.29 15.54
N ARG A 78 -10.03 -3.30 14.88
CA ARG A 78 -9.15 -4.27 15.57
C ARG A 78 -7.87 -3.55 15.97
N THR A 79 -7.87 -3.10 17.22
CA THR A 79 -6.74 -2.54 17.94
C THR A 79 -5.64 -3.58 18.05
N ARG A 80 -4.48 -3.20 17.55
CA ARG A 80 -3.16 -3.62 18.01
C ARG A 80 -3.07 -3.39 19.53
N ALA A 81 -3.49 -4.36 20.34
CA ALA A 81 -3.22 -4.42 21.79
C ALA A 81 -3.77 -5.72 22.41
N SER A 82 -3.18 -6.88 22.11
CA SER A 82 -3.31 -8.09 22.95
C SER A 82 -2.15 -9.05 22.65
N GLN A 83 -0.96 -8.71 23.13
CA GLN A 83 0.14 -9.66 23.20
C GLN A 83 0.87 -9.41 24.51
N THR A 84 0.29 -9.88 25.63
CA THR A 84 0.98 -10.22 26.88
C THR A 84 -0.02 -10.81 27.88
N ALA A 85 0.48 -11.76 28.71
CA ALA A 85 -0.17 -12.52 29.78
C ALA A 85 -1.05 -13.69 29.28
N GLU A 86 -0.54 -14.93 29.19
CA GLU A 86 -0.09 -15.85 30.26
C GLU A 86 -1.27 -16.47 31.04
N ASP A 87 -1.12 -17.77 31.32
CA ASP A 87 -1.96 -18.67 32.12
C ASP A 87 -3.25 -19.25 31.50
N GLU A 88 -3.08 -20.34 30.75
CA GLU A 88 -3.98 -21.50 30.90
C GLU A 88 -3.10 -22.73 31.20
N ASP A 89 -2.83 -22.92 32.49
CA ASP A 89 -2.38 -24.19 33.06
C ASP A 89 -3.60 -24.98 33.56
N GLU A 90 -3.43 -26.31 33.65
CA GLU A 90 -4.39 -27.34 34.11
C GLU A 90 -5.55 -27.68 33.15
N GLU A 91 -5.79 -28.93 32.72
CA GLU A 91 -5.45 -30.22 33.30
C GLU A 91 -5.78 -31.31 32.26
N THR A 92 -4.80 -32.08 31.78
CA THR A 92 -4.94 -33.54 31.61
C THR A 92 -3.55 -34.18 31.68
N THR A 93 -3.30 -34.83 32.80
CA THR A 93 -2.06 -35.55 33.14
C THR A 93 -1.80 -36.78 32.24
N PRO A 94 -0.55 -37.30 32.26
CA PRO A 94 0.12 -37.94 31.15
C PRO A 94 0.14 -39.48 31.22
N LYS A 95 0.35 -40.12 30.08
CA LYS A 95 0.94 -41.46 29.95
C LYS A 95 1.87 -41.49 28.72
N ASP A 96 3.10 -41.04 28.93
CA ASP A 96 4.36 -41.82 28.88
C ASP A 96 4.44 -43.10 28.01
N PRO A 97 5.64 -43.56 27.60
CA PRO A 97 6.31 -43.18 26.35
C PRO A 97 6.79 -44.42 25.53
N LYS A 98 7.51 -44.14 24.43
CA LYS A 98 8.68 -44.91 23.94
C LYS A 98 8.47 -46.11 22.98
N ALA A 99 9.50 -46.24 22.14
CA ALA A 99 9.98 -47.40 21.37
C ALA A 99 9.27 -47.65 20.02
N GLU A 100 9.93 -47.36 18.90
CA GLU A 100 10.85 -48.26 18.18
C GLU A 100 10.09 -49.43 17.54
N GLU A 101 9.87 -49.38 16.21
CA GLU A 101 10.61 -50.16 15.19
C GLU A 101 10.19 -49.70 13.78
#